data_AF-A0A7C9VBF6-F1
#
_entry.id   AF-A0A7C9VBF6-F1
#
_cell.length_a   1.000
_cell.length_b   1.000
_cell.length_c   1.000
_cell.angle_alpha   90.00
_cell.angle_beta   90.00
_cell.angle_gamma   90.00
#
_symmetry.space_group_name_H-M   'P 1'
#
loop_
_entity.id
_entity.type
_entity.pdbx_description
1 polymer ?
#
loop_
_entity_poly.entity_id
_entity_poly.type
_entity_poly.pdbx_seq_one_letter_code
_entity_poly.pdbx_strand_id
1 'polypeptide(L)'
;MIVRPRPGLLKLFFVMRGSIVPRIAPQIIGFGIYAALVVAGVKASGISFDGYNIAPFGLLGVTLSIYLGFRNNAAYDRWWEARKLWGQLVFDVRNFSRAVLALVPGETKEARPILMEVLAFCHLLRGHLRNVDASGEARGFIGDELDGVLTASNRPDEMVRRMGRRIAALKAEGRIEAMDCVSSTSDCRALQHFRPAASALPARRCPLPIRCCCSVRPISSVSCCRSGWRFRPAGARRCLPH
;
A
#
# COMPACT_ATOMS: atom_id res chain seq x y z
N MET A 1 -6.34 5.14 -23.49
CA MET A 1 -5.87 3.81 -23.01
C MET A 1 -4.48 3.59 -23.58
N ILE A 2 -3.43 3.57 -22.74
CA ILE A 2 -2.07 3.29 -23.22
C ILE A 2 -2.01 1.79 -23.56
N VAL A 3 -2.19 1.47 -24.84
CA VAL A 3 -2.02 0.12 -25.36
C VAL A 3 -0.52 -0.15 -25.42
N ARG A 4 -0.01 -0.92 -24.47
CA ARG A 4 1.36 -1.43 -24.55
C ARG A 4 1.36 -2.66 -25.44
N PRO A 5 2.36 -2.86 -26.32
CA PRO A 5 2.54 -4.12 -27.01
C PRO A 5 2.67 -5.23 -25.95
N ARG A 6 1.87 -6.29 -26.06
CA ARG A 6 1.93 -7.42 -25.12
C ARG A 6 3.28 -8.11 -25.29
N PRO A 7 4.17 -8.11 -24.28
CA PRO A 7 5.40 -8.88 -24.38
C PRO A 7 5.05 -10.37 -24.53
N GLY A 8 5.85 -11.10 -25.32
CA GLY A 8 5.70 -12.54 -25.46
C GLY A 8 5.84 -13.27 -24.11
N LEU A 9 5.21 -14.44 -24.01
CA LEU A 9 5.10 -15.24 -22.79
C LEU A 9 6.46 -15.49 -22.12
N LEU A 10 7.48 -15.86 -22.90
CA LEU A 10 8.85 -16.07 -22.40
C LEU A 10 9.49 -14.79 -21.85
N LYS A 11 9.27 -13.64 -22.51
CA LYS A 11 9.79 -12.36 -22.04
C LYS A 11 9.17 -11.98 -20.70
N LEU A 12 7.90 -12.34 -20.47
CA LEU A 12 7.23 -12.11 -19.19
C LEU A 12 7.77 -13.03 -18.08
N PHE A 13 8.08 -14.30 -18.39
CA PHE A 13 8.68 -15.26 -17.46
C PHE A 13 10.11 -14.87 -17.02
N PHE A 14 10.93 -14.31 -17.93
CA PHE A 14 12.31 -13.91 -17.64
C PHE A 14 12.47 -12.48 -17.12
N VAL A 15 11.38 -11.71 -16.94
CA VAL A 15 11.46 -10.39 -16.28
C VAL A 15 11.65 -10.61 -14.78
N MET A 16 12.90 -10.54 -14.34
CA MET A 16 13.28 -10.75 -12.94
C MET A 16 13.06 -9.52 -12.05
N ARG A 17 12.92 -8.32 -12.62
CA ARG A 17 12.69 -7.09 -11.82
C ARG A 17 11.27 -7.09 -11.25
N GLY A 18 11.17 -7.27 -9.94
CA GLY A 18 9.90 -7.28 -9.21
C GLY A 18 9.14 -8.61 -9.24
N SER A 19 9.76 -9.68 -9.75
CA SER A 19 9.16 -11.02 -9.74
C SER A 19 9.17 -11.63 -8.33
N ILE A 20 8.18 -12.46 -8.03
CA ILE A 20 8.14 -13.27 -6.81
C ILE A 20 9.03 -14.52 -6.91
N VAL A 21 9.41 -14.90 -8.13
CA VAL A 21 10.24 -16.09 -8.44
C VAL A 21 11.54 -16.13 -7.63
N PRO A 22 12.41 -15.10 -7.61
CA PRO A 22 13.66 -15.16 -6.83
C PRO A 22 13.43 -15.36 -5.34
N ARG A 23 12.25 -14.99 -4.83
CA ARG A 23 11.89 -15.16 -3.41
C ARG A 23 11.44 -16.58 -3.09
N ILE A 24 10.74 -17.26 -4.00
CA ILE A 24 10.23 -18.63 -3.80
C ILE A 24 11.18 -19.72 -4.32
N ALA A 25 12.06 -19.38 -5.27
CA ALA A 25 13.03 -20.30 -5.86
C ALA A 25 13.89 -21.06 -4.84
N PRO A 26 14.53 -20.43 -3.83
CA PRO A 26 15.34 -21.17 -2.86
C PRO A 26 14.51 -22.15 -2.02
N GLN A 27 13.23 -21.84 -1.80
CA GLN A 27 12.31 -22.72 -1.05
C GLN A 27 11.94 -23.95 -1.90
N ILE A 28 11.62 -23.75 -3.18
CA ILE A 28 11.32 -24.84 -4.12
C ILE A 28 12.54 -25.76 -4.30
N ILE A 29 13.73 -25.18 -4.48
CA ILE A 29 14.98 -25.93 -4.60
C ILE A 29 15.26 -26.71 -3.30
N GLY A 30 15.10 -26.08 -2.13
CA GLY A 30 15.28 -26.75 -0.84
C GLY A 30 14.36 -27.96 -0.65
N PHE A 31 13.06 -27.82 -0.95
CA PHE A 31 12.11 -28.94 -0.91
C PHE A 31 12.42 -30.00 -1.97
N GLY A 32 12.88 -29.61 -3.15
CA GLY A 32 13.29 -30.54 -4.21
C GLY A 32 14.51 -31.38 -3.83
N ILE A 33 15.54 -30.76 -3.25
CA ILE A 33 16.73 -31.47 -2.74
C ILE A 33 16.32 -32.40 -1.60
N TYR A 34 15.50 -31.93 -0.66
CA TYR A 34 15.01 -32.76 0.43
C TYR A 34 14.25 -34.00 -0.09
N ALA A 35 13.32 -33.81 -1.03
CA ALA A 35 12.60 -34.93 -1.65
C ALA A 35 13.54 -35.90 -2.37
N ALA A 36 14.54 -35.39 -3.11
CA ALA A 36 15.54 -36.21 -3.79
C ALA A 36 16.38 -37.04 -2.81
N LEU A 37 16.81 -36.45 -1.69
CA LEU A 37 17.56 -37.15 -0.64
C LEU A 37 16.73 -38.25 0.02
N VAL A 38 15.46 -37.98 0.33
CA VAL A 38 14.56 -38.99 0.90
C VAL A 38 14.39 -40.15 -0.07
N VAL A 39 14.12 -39.89 -1.35
CA VAL A 39 13.97 -40.93 -2.37
C VAL A 39 15.26 -41.73 -2.56
N ALA A 40 16.40 -41.08 -2.58
CA ALA A 40 17.70 -41.74 -2.68
C ALA A 40 17.98 -42.65 -1.48
N GLY A 41 17.70 -42.17 -0.26
CA GLY A 41 17.87 -42.95 0.97
C GLY A 41 16.96 -44.18 1.01
N VAL A 42 15.70 -44.05 0.59
CA VAL A 42 14.75 -45.17 0.49
C VAL A 42 15.24 -46.22 -0.50
N LYS A 43 15.65 -45.80 -1.71
CA LYS A 43 16.18 -46.72 -2.72
C LYS A 43 17.46 -47.42 -2.25
N ALA A 44 18.36 -46.72 -1.57
CA ALA A 44 19.60 -47.29 -1.05
C ALA A 44 19.37 -48.29 0.09
N SER A 45 18.29 -48.11 0.87
CA SER A 45 17.96 -48.96 2.02
C SER A 45 17.15 -50.20 1.66
N GLY A 46 16.64 -50.30 0.41
CA GLY A 46 15.82 -51.42 -0.05
C GLY A 46 14.47 -51.56 0.68
N ILE A 47 14.00 -50.52 1.37
CA ILE A 47 12.77 -50.55 2.15
C ILE A 47 11.57 -50.39 1.22
N SER A 48 10.74 -51.43 1.13
CA SER A 48 9.46 -51.38 0.41
C SER A 48 8.36 -50.81 1.30
N PHE A 49 7.66 -49.77 0.84
CA PHE A 49 6.54 -49.14 1.55
C PHE A 49 5.17 -49.63 1.01
N ASP A 50 4.83 -50.90 1.25
CA ASP A 50 3.58 -51.51 0.74
C ASP A 50 2.30 -51.16 1.52
N GLY A 51 2.34 -50.15 2.41
CA GLY A 51 1.20 -49.77 3.25
C GLY A 51 0.90 -48.27 3.32
N TYR A 52 1.52 -47.44 2.48
CA TYR A 52 1.39 -45.98 2.60
C TYR A 52 0.15 -45.43 1.88
N ASN A 53 -0.75 -44.81 2.63
CA ASN A 53 -1.94 -44.18 2.08
C ASN A 53 -1.70 -42.68 1.79
N ILE A 54 -1.86 -42.29 0.52
CA ILE A 54 -1.67 -40.90 0.03
C ILE A 54 -2.94 -40.05 0.24
N ALA A 55 -4.10 -40.67 0.51
CA ALA A 55 -5.39 -39.99 0.69
C ALA A 55 -5.37 -38.74 1.61
N PRO A 56 -4.73 -38.76 2.81
CA PRO A 56 -4.67 -37.57 3.66
C PRO A 56 -3.96 -36.38 3.00
N PHE A 57 -2.97 -36.60 2.14
CA PHE A 57 -2.29 -35.52 1.39
C PHE A 57 -3.18 -34.92 0.31
N GLY A 58 -4.01 -35.74 -0.34
CA GLY A 58 -5.01 -35.26 -1.30
C GLY A 58 -6.01 -34.32 -0.64
N LEU A 59 -6.53 -34.69 0.53
CA LEU A 59 -7.46 -33.86 1.30
C LEU A 59 -6.84 -32.52 1.73
N LEU A 60 -5.58 -32.56 2.20
CA LEU A 60 -4.81 -31.36 2.52
C LEU A 60 -4.61 -30.47 1.29
N GLY A 61 -4.30 -31.06 0.13
CA GLY A 61 -4.15 -30.33 -1.13
C GLY A 61 -5.42 -29.60 -1.56
N VAL A 62 -6.57 -30.28 -1.51
CA VAL A 62 -7.88 -29.68 -1.85
C VAL A 62 -8.22 -28.54 -0.90
N THR A 63 -8.04 -28.76 0.41
CA THR A 63 -8.34 -27.75 1.43
C THR A 63 -7.44 -26.52 1.27
N LEU A 64 -6.14 -26.71 1.01
CA LEU A 64 -5.19 -25.63 0.77
C LEU A 64 -5.54 -24.83 -0.50
N SER A 65 -5.97 -25.51 -1.57
CA SER A 65 -6.37 -24.88 -2.83
C SER A 65 -7.57 -23.96 -2.66
N ILE A 66 -8.64 -24.45 -2.02
CA ILE A 66 -9.86 -23.65 -1.74
C ILE A 66 -9.51 -22.44 -0.87
N TYR A 67 -8.72 -22.67 0.17
CA TYR A 67 -8.30 -21.62 1.09
C TYR A 67 -7.45 -20.53 0.40
N LEU A 68 -6.55 -20.92 -0.52
CA LEU A 68 -5.78 -19.98 -1.31
C LEU A 68 -6.66 -19.13 -2.24
N GLY A 69 -7.72 -19.74 -2.81
CA GLY A 69 -8.73 -19.04 -3.60
C GLY A 69 -9.40 -17.91 -2.83
N PHE A 70 -9.92 -18.19 -1.63
CA PHE A 70 -10.52 -17.17 -0.78
C PHE A 70 -9.55 -16.05 -0.40
N ARG A 71 -8.29 -16.38 -0.11
CA ARG A 71 -7.26 -15.38 0.19
C ARG A 71 -6.92 -14.50 -1.00
N ASN A 72 -6.81 -15.08 -2.20
CA ASN A 72 -6.53 -14.32 -3.40
C ASN A 72 -7.66 -13.36 -3.74
N ASN A 73 -8.92 -13.80 -3.62
CA ASN A 73 -10.07 -12.94 -3.86
C ASN A 73 -10.08 -11.74 -2.90
N ALA A 74 -9.94 -11.98 -1.60
CA ALA A 74 -9.89 -10.90 -0.61
C ALA A 74 -8.68 -9.94 -0.81
N ALA A 75 -7.52 -10.47 -1.21
CA ALA A 75 -6.35 -9.65 -1.51
C ALA A 75 -6.55 -8.82 -2.79
N TYR A 76 -7.20 -9.39 -3.79
CA TYR A 76 -7.52 -8.71 -5.04
C TYR A 76 -8.53 -7.58 -4.82
N ASP A 77 -9.61 -7.84 -4.10
CA ASP A 77 -10.63 -6.83 -3.80
C ASP A 77 -10.03 -5.63 -3.06
N ARG A 78 -9.17 -5.89 -2.07
CA ARG A 78 -8.46 -4.84 -1.33
C ARG A 78 -7.48 -4.06 -2.21
N TRP A 79 -6.76 -4.73 -3.12
CA TRP A 79 -5.89 -4.06 -4.08
C TRP A 79 -6.71 -3.16 -5.03
N TRP A 80 -7.86 -3.67 -5.48
CA TRP A 80 -8.76 -2.94 -6.36
C TRP A 80 -9.42 -1.74 -5.67
N GLU A 81 -9.82 -1.89 -4.41
CA GLU A 81 -10.32 -0.79 -3.58
C GLU A 81 -9.29 0.33 -3.43
N ALA A 82 -8.03 -0.01 -3.08
CA ALA A 82 -6.94 0.95 -3.01
C ALA A 82 -6.74 1.72 -4.33
N ARG A 83 -6.86 1.01 -5.47
CA ARG A 83 -6.74 1.60 -6.80
C ARG A 83 -7.90 2.54 -7.14
N LYS A 84 -9.14 2.14 -6.81
CA LYS A 84 -10.34 2.96 -7.00
C LYS A 84 -10.23 4.27 -6.22
N LEU A 85 -9.84 4.17 -4.95
CA LEU A 85 -9.56 5.33 -4.11
C LEU A 85 -8.50 6.21 -4.78
N TRP A 86 -7.32 5.68 -5.13
CA TRP A 86 -6.28 6.51 -5.75
C TRP A 86 -6.74 7.19 -7.07
N GLY A 87 -7.59 6.52 -7.84
CA GLY A 87 -8.25 7.11 -9.02
C GLY A 87 -9.17 8.27 -8.67
N GLN A 88 -9.99 8.12 -7.62
CA GLN A 88 -10.86 9.18 -7.11
C GLN A 88 -10.05 10.38 -6.61
N LEU A 89 -8.96 10.16 -5.88
CA LEU A 89 -8.07 11.25 -5.44
C LEU A 89 -7.54 12.08 -6.63
N VAL A 90 -7.08 11.42 -7.70
CA VAL A 90 -6.60 12.13 -8.90
C VAL A 90 -7.72 12.93 -9.56
N PHE A 91 -8.95 12.42 -9.55
CA PHE A 91 -10.11 13.13 -10.06
C PHE A 91 -10.44 14.36 -9.20
N ASP A 92 -10.48 14.22 -7.88
CA ASP A 92 -10.78 15.30 -6.94
C ASP A 92 -9.72 16.41 -7.01
N VAL A 93 -8.43 16.05 -7.07
CA VAL A 93 -7.32 17.00 -7.26
C VAL A 93 -7.46 17.79 -8.57
N ARG A 94 -7.88 17.14 -9.66
CA ARG A 94 -8.12 17.81 -10.95
C ARG A 94 -9.35 18.72 -10.92
N ASN A 95 -10.41 18.32 -10.22
CA ASN A 95 -11.59 19.17 -10.06
C ASN A 95 -11.26 20.39 -9.22
N PHE A 96 -10.61 20.19 -8.08
CA PHE A 96 -10.14 21.25 -7.21
C PHE A 96 -9.23 22.23 -7.96
N SER A 97 -8.29 21.72 -8.77
CA SER A 97 -7.39 22.58 -9.55
C SER A 97 -8.14 23.43 -10.59
N ARG A 98 -9.18 22.86 -11.24
CA ARG A 98 -10.05 23.60 -12.17
C ARG A 98 -10.90 24.64 -11.45
N ALA A 99 -11.45 24.29 -10.29
CA ALA A 99 -12.22 25.20 -9.45
C ALA A 99 -11.34 26.39 -9.01
N VAL A 100 -10.16 26.14 -8.47
CA VAL A 100 -9.22 27.21 -8.05
C VAL A 100 -8.86 28.14 -9.21
N LEU A 101 -8.60 27.60 -10.41
CA LEU A 101 -8.28 28.41 -11.60
C LEU A 101 -9.48 29.20 -12.13
N ALA A 102 -10.70 28.71 -11.95
CA ALA A 102 -11.91 29.40 -12.39
C ALA A 102 -12.39 30.46 -11.38
N LEU A 103 -12.19 30.22 -10.09
CA LEU A 103 -12.77 30.99 -8.99
C LEU A 103 -11.86 32.07 -8.42
N VAL A 104 -10.56 32.01 -8.67
CA VAL A 104 -9.60 33.02 -8.19
C VAL A 104 -9.37 34.02 -9.33
N PRO A 105 -10.01 35.20 -9.30
CA PRO A 105 -9.80 36.24 -10.31
C PRO A 105 -8.41 36.86 -10.15
N GLY A 106 -7.67 36.95 -11.26
CA GLY A 106 -6.32 37.53 -11.31
C GLY A 106 -5.24 36.47 -11.51
N GLU A 107 -4.12 36.92 -12.11
CA GLU A 107 -3.01 36.11 -12.60
C GLU A 107 -2.61 34.91 -11.72
N THR A 108 -1.96 33.94 -12.37
CA THR A 108 -1.41 32.67 -11.87
C THR A 108 -0.65 32.74 -10.53
N LYS A 109 -0.31 33.93 -10.04
CA LYS A 109 0.38 34.18 -8.76
C LYS A 109 -0.41 33.75 -7.53
N GLU A 110 -1.74 33.84 -7.54
CA GLU A 110 -2.60 33.54 -6.37
C GLU A 110 -3.07 32.08 -6.35
N ALA A 111 -3.39 31.54 -7.53
CA ALA A 111 -3.75 30.14 -7.69
C ALA A 111 -2.55 29.21 -7.48
N ARG A 112 -1.33 29.63 -7.87
CA ARG A 112 -0.12 28.78 -7.80
C ARG A 112 0.19 28.28 -6.38
N PRO A 113 0.22 29.11 -5.32
CA PRO A 113 0.41 28.63 -3.95
C PRO A 113 -0.59 27.53 -3.54
N ILE A 114 -1.88 27.69 -3.87
CA ILE A 114 -2.92 26.71 -3.57
C ILE A 114 -2.65 25.39 -4.31
N LEU A 115 -2.28 25.45 -5.58
CA LEU A 115 -1.95 24.26 -6.37
C LEU A 115 -0.68 23.56 -5.85
N MET A 116 0.33 24.32 -5.40
CA MET A 116 1.54 23.76 -4.79
C MET A 116 1.24 23.06 -3.46
N GLU A 117 0.30 23.60 -2.66
CA GLU A 117 -0.19 22.98 -1.44
C GLU A 117 -0.86 21.62 -1.70
N VAL A 118 -1.60 21.47 -2.80
CA VAL A 118 -2.19 20.18 -3.23
C VAL A 118 -1.12 19.16 -3.60
N LEU A 119 -0.04 19.59 -4.26
CA LEU A 119 1.08 18.70 -4.59
C LEU A 119 1.79 18.22 -3.33
N ALA A 120 2.06 19.11 -2.39
CA ALA A 120 2.64 18.74 -1.10
C ALA A 120 1.74 17.78 -0.31
N PHE A 121 0.41 17.99 -0.33
CA PHE A 121 -0.55 17.02 0.22
C PHE A 121 -0.36 15.63 -0.37
N CYS A 122 -0.22 15.51 -1.70
CA CYS A 122 0.02 14.22 -2.36
C CYS A 122 1.32 13.55 -1.90
N HIS A 123 2.40 14.31 -1.72
CA HIS A 123 3.68 13.80 -1.21
C HIS A 123 3.59 13.35 0.25
N LEU A 124 2.96 14.15 1.11
CA LEU A 124 2.75 13.82 2.51
C LEU A 124 1.82 12.61 2.68
N LEU A 125 0.76 12.51 1.88
CA LEU A 125 -0.16 11.36 1.87
C LEU A 125 0.56 10.08 1.45
N ARG A 126 1.40 10.15 0.40
CA ARG A 126 2.25 9.03 -0.03
C ARG A 126 3.23 8.62 1.07
N GLY A 127 3.89 9.58 1.72
CA GLY A 127 4.80 9.33 2.84
C GLY A 127 4.09 8.66 4.02
N HIS A 128 2.89 9.15 4.35
CA HIS A 128 2.05 8.60 5.41
C HIS A 128 1.63 7.15 5.12
N LEU A 129 1.16 6.86 3.89
CA LEU A 129 0.73 5.51 3.48
C LEU A 129 1.89 4.51 3.38
N ARG A 130 3.07 4.95 2.96
CA ARG A 130 4.27 4.09 2.81
C ARG A 130 5.14 4.03 4.07
N ASN A 131 4.83 4.83 5.09
CA ASN A 131 5.66 5.02 6.27
C ASN A 131 7.10 5.42 5.92
N VAL A 132 7.23 6.33 4.94
CA VAL A 132 8.50 6.90 4.46
C VAL A 132 8.47 8.40 4.72
N ASP A 133 9.61 8.97 5.12
CA ASP A 133 9.72 10.42 5.23
C ASP A 133 9.69 11.07 3.85
N ALA A 134 8.62 11.82 3.58
CA ALA A 134 8.42 12.57 2.33
C ALA A 134 8.52 14.09 2.56
N SER A 135 9.03 14.51 3.73
CA SER A 135 9.17 15.92 4.10
C SER A 135 10.04 16.69 3.10
N GLY A 136 11.17 16.11 2.66
CA GLY A 136 12.07 16.75 1.68
C GLY A 136 11.40 17.02 0.33
N GLU A 137 10.59 16.09 -0.16
CA GLU A 137 9.84 16.28 -1.42
C GLU A 137 8.72 17.32 -1.24
N ALA A 138 8.01 17.29 -0.11
CA ALA A 138 6.96 18.27 0.19
C ALA A 138 7.52 19.69 0.38
N ARG A 139 8.74 19.82 0.93
CA ARG A 139 9.41 21.10 1.15
C ARG A 139 9.71 21.82 -0.17
N GLY A 140 9.93 21.09 -1.25
CA GLY A 140 10.11 21.67 -2.58
C GLY A 140 8.90 22.47 -3.10
N PHE A 141 7.71 22.26 -2.53
CA PHE A 141 6.48 22.93 -2.98
C PHE A 141 6.01 24.06 -2.06
N ILE A 142 6.15 23.91 -0.73
CA ILE A 142 5.65 24.90 0.25
C ILE A 142 6.79 25.60 1.02
N GLY A 143 8.04 25.13 0.92
CA GLY A 143 9.19 25.75 1.60
C GLY A 143 9.10 25.67 3.13
N ASP A 144 9.45 26.77 3.79
CA ASP A 144 9.56 26.89 5.25
C ASP A 144 8.22 26.75 5.98
N GLU A 145 7.12 27.00 5.26
CA GLU A 145 5.77 26.80 5.74
C GLU A 145 5.46 25.32 6.10
N LEU A 146 6.29 24.38 5.67
CA LEU A 146 6.16 22.95 5.98
C LEU A 146 6.40 22.64 7.46
N ASP A 147 7.24 23.40 8.16
CA ASP A 147 7.65 23.06 9.53
C ASP A 147 6.46 23.08 10.52
N GLY A 148 5.48 23.96 10.28
CA GLY A 148 4.21 24.00 11.02
C GLY A 148 3.25 22.83 10.71
N VAL A 149 3.43 22.15 9.57
CA VAL A 149 2.65 20.96 9.20
C VAL A 149 3.27 19.69 9.79
N LEU A 150 4.60 19.65 9.94
CA LEU A 150 5.33 18.50 10.47
C LEU A 150 5.07 18.23 11.96
N THR A 151 4.73 19.27 12.71
CA THR A 151 4.31 19.20 14.13
C THR A 151 2.94 18.56 14.32
N ALA A 152 2.08 18.55 13.30
CA ALA A 152 0.78 17.91 13.39
C ALA A 152 0.90 16.37 13.41
N SER A 153 0.09 15.72 14.26
CA SER A 153 0.00 14.26 14.33
C SER A 153 -0.43 13.65 12.98
N ASN A 154 -1.31 14.33 12.25
CA ASN A 154 -1.78 13.92 10.93
C ASN A 154 -1.40 14.97 9.87
N ARG A 155 -0.17 14.84 9.35
CA ARG A 155 0.43 15.80 8.39
C ARG A 155 -0.41 16.01 7.11
N PRO A 156 -0.93 14.96 6.43
CA PRO A 156 -1.79 15.17 5.26
C PRO A 156 -3.11 15.90 5.60
N ASP A 157 -3.70 15.63 6.76
CA ASP A 157 -4.95 16.31 7.18
C ASP A 157 -4.73 17.78 7.48
N GLU A 158 -3.62 18.12 8.15
CA GLU A 158 -3.27 19.51 8.40
C GLU A 158 -3.05 20.27 7.09
N MET A 159 -2.54 19.60 6.06
CA MET A 159 -2.41 20.20 4.73
C MET A 159 -3.79 20.56 4.13
N VAL A 160 -4.79 19.69 4.28
CA VAL A 160 -6.16 20.01 3.81
C VAL A 160 -6.79 21.12 4.64
N ARG A 161 -6.59 21.12 5.96
CA ARG A 161 -7.06 22.21 6.84
C ARG A 161 -6.43 23.55 6.45
N ARG A 162 -5.15 23.55 6.11
CA ARG A 162 -4.42 24.73 5.66
C ARG A 162 -4.96 25.26 4.32
N MET A 163 -5.20 24.39 3.34
CA MET A 163 -5.85 24.79 2.09
C MET A 163 -7.22 25.44 2.35
N GLY A 164 -8.02 24.85 3.24
CA GLY A 164 -9.31 25.43 3.65
C GLY A 164 -9.19 26.79 4.33
N ARG A 165 -8.18 27.00 5.18
CA ARG A 165 -7.89 28.31 5.81
C ARG A 165 -7.50 29.35 4.76
N ARG A 166 -6.70 28.97 3.75
CA ARG A 166 -6.29 29.88 2.67
C ARG A 166 -7.48 30.32 1.81
N ILE A 167 -8.37 29.39 1.46
CA ILE A 167 -9.60 29.71 0.71
C ILE A 167 -10.54 30.61 1.54
N ALA A 168 -10.66 30.34 2.84
CA ALA A 168 -11.46 31.17 3.74
C ALA A 168 -10.92 32.60 3.87
N ALA A 169 -9.59 32.78 3.88
CA ALA A 169 -8.96 34.09 3.87
C ALA A 169 -9.27 34.88 2.57
N LEU A 170 -9.14 34.23 1.41
CA LEU A 170 -9.49 34.84 0.11
C LEU A 170 -10.96 35.26 0.02
N LYS A 171 -11.85 34.50 0.65
CA LYS A 171 -13.26 34.89 0.79
C LYS A 171 -13.43 36.12 1.69
N ALA A 172 -12.74 36.17 2.83
CA ALA A 172 -12.81 37.30 3.75
C ALA A 172 -12.31 38.61 3.10
N GLU A 173 -11.35 38.49 2.18
CA GLU A 173 -10.84 39.60 1.36
C GLU A 173 -11.79 40.04 0.23
N GLY A 174 -12.96 39.39 0.08
CA GLY A 174 -13.95 39.72 -0.94
C GLY A 174 -13.56 39.30 -2.36
N ARG A 175 -12.57 38.42 -2.51
CA ARG A 175 -12.01 38.01 -3.81
C ARG A 175 -12.69 36.78 -4.41
N ILE A 176 -13.51 36.08 -3.63
CA ILE A 176 -14.25 34.87 -4.02
C ILE A 176 -15.70 35.01 -3.53
N GLU A 177 -16.69 34.77 -4.39
CA GLU A 177 -18.11 34.82 -3.99
C GLU A 177 -18.50 33.64 -3.07
N ALA A 178 -19.58 33.83 -2.30
CA ALA A 178 -20.01 32.85 -1.30
C ALA A 178 -20.40 31.48 -1.88
N MET A 179 -20.91 31.45 -3.13
CA MET A 179 -21.29 30.21 -3.83
C MET A 179 -20.06 29.40 -4.27
N ASP A 180 -19.01 30.10 -4.69
CA ASP A 180 -17.72 29.55 -5.14
C ASP A 180 -16.89 28.94 -3.99
N CYS A 181 -17.10 29.46 -2.78
CA CYS A 181 -16.55 28.88 -1.57
C CYS A 181 -17.18 27.52 -1.24
N VAL A 182 -18.46 27.28 -1.57
CA VAL A 182 -19.14 26.01 -1.27
C VAL A 182 -18.61 24.89 -2.16
N SER A 183 -18.40 25.15 -3.46
CA SER A 183 -17.82 24.18 -4.40
C SER A 183 -16.37 23.83 -4.04
N SER A 184 -15.55 24.83 -3.69
CA SER A 184 -14.18 24.61 -3.23
C SER A 184 -14.11 23.87 -1.90
N THR A 185 -15.05 24.11 -0.99
CA THR A 185 -15.13 23.40 0.29
C THR A 185 -15.62 21.96 0.11
N SER A 186 -16.53 21.69 -0.84
CA SER A 186 -16.92 20.31 -1.17
C SER A 186 -15.76 19.53 -1.77
N ASP A 187 -14.91 20.15 -2.59
CA ASP A 187 -13.71 19.52 -3.13
C ASP A 187 -12.67 19.26 -2.03
N CYS A 188 -12.45 20.21 -1.11
CA CYS A 188 -11.61 19.99 0.06
C CYS A 188 -12.15 18.87 0.96
N ARG A 189 -13.47 18.78 1.13
CA ARG A 189 -14.12 17.71 1.88
C ARG A 189 -14.00 16.36 1.14
N ALA A 190 -14.00 16.34 -0.19
CA ALA A 190 -13.73 15.12 -0.97
C ALA A 190 -12.31 14.61 -0.72
N LEU A 191 -11.31 15.51 -0.65
CA LEU A 191 -9.95 15.16 -0.24
C LEU A 191 -9.88 14.61 1.20
N GLN A 192 -10.77 15.06 2.11
CA GLN A 192 -10.87 14.52 3.46
C GLN A 192 -11.53 13.13 3.53
N HIS A 193 -12.42 12.77 2.60
CA HIS A 193 -13.00 11.41 2.52
C HIS A 193 -11.94 10.34 2.26
N PHE A 194 -10.76 10.74 1.78
CA PHE A 194 -9.61 9.86 1.66
C PHE A 194 -9.05 9.38 3.00
N ARG A 195 -9.32 10.08 4.13
CA ARG A 195 -8.82 9.68 5.46
C ARG A 195 -9.35 8.34 5.95
N PRO A 196 -10.67 8.09 6.05
CA PRO A 196 -11.16 6.79 6.52
C PRO A 196 -10.70 5.67 5.60
N ALA A 197 -10.65 5.90 4.29
CA ALA A 197 -10.22 4.90 3.33
C ALA A 197 -8.69 4.63 3.35
N ALA A 198 -7.86 5.67 3.50
CA ALA A 198 -6.40 5.57 3.63
C ALA A 198 -5.93 5.04 4.99
N SER A 199 -6.67 5.33 6.07
CA SER A 199 -6.40 4.80 7.41
C SER A 199 -6.95 3.38 7.58
N ALA A 200 -8.00 3.01 6.84
CA ALA A 200 -8.43 1.63 6.64
C ALA A 200 -7.53 0.85 5.66
N LEU A 201 -6.70 1.53 4.86
CA LEU A 201 -5.72 0.87 4.00
C LEU A 201 -4.56 0.30 4.85
N PRO A 202 -4.30 -1.01 4.80
CA PRO A 202 -3.62 -1.72 5.89
C PRO A 202 -2.12 -1.80 5.68
N ALA A 203 -1.43 -0.67 5.79
CA ALA A 203 -0.03 -0.72 6.19
C ALA A 203 0.10 -0.93 7.72
N ARG A 204 -0.95 -0.63 8.51
CA ARG A 204 -0.89 -0.66 9.99
C ARG A 204 -1.71 -1.74 10.71
N ARG A 205 -2.84 -2.25 10.18
CA ARG A 205 -3.63 -3.33 10.84
C ARG A 205 -4.37 -4.20 9.82
N CYS A 206 -3.95 -5.47 9.67
CA CYS A 206 -4.58 -6.44 8.76
C CYS A 206 -6.09 -6.58 9.01
N PRO A 207 -6.96 -6.43 7.97
CA PRO A 207 -8.40 -6.66 8.07
C PRO A 207 -8.80 -8.13 7.80
N LEU A 208 -7.85 -8.99 7.40
CA LEU A 208 -8.14 -10.42 7.41
C LEU A 208 -8.27 -10.86 8.88
N PRO A 209 -9.31 -11.61 9.26
CA PRO A 209 -9.42 -12.13 10.62
C PRO A 209 -8.08 -12.77 10.97
N ILE A 210 -7.51 -12.43 12.12
CA ILE A 210 -6.16 -12.84 12.54
C ILE A 210 -5.99 -14.37 12.40
N ARG A 211 -7.08 -15.13 12.55
CA ARG A 211 -7.16 -16.58 12.27
C ARG A 211 -6.77 -16.98 10.84
N CYS A 212 -7.11 -16.22 9.80
CA CYS A 212 -6.71 -16.51 8.43
C CYS A 212 -5.21 -16.25 8.21
N CYS A 213 -4.66 -15.13 8.68
CA CYS A 213 -3.21 -14.89 8.52
C CYS A 213 -2.36 -15.85 9.37
N CYS A 214 -2.83 -16.20 10.57
CA CYS A 214 -2.17 -17.11 11.49
C CYS A 214 -2.41 -18.60 11.21
N SER A 215 -3.26 -19.02 10.26
CA SER A 215 -3.42 -20.46 9.93
C SER A 215 -2.41 -20.97 8.90
N VAL A 216 -1.90 -20.11 8.00
CA VAL A 216 -0.91 -20.51 6.98
C VAL A 216 0.52 -20.54 7.50
N ARG A 217 0.86 -19.67 8.46
CA ARG A 217 2.19 -19.71 9.09
C ARG A 217 2.46 -21.02 9.84
N PRO A 218 1.60 -21.55 10.73
CA PRO A 218 1.85 -22.78 11.45
C PRO A 218 1.87 -24.01 10.52
N ILE A 219 1.03 -24.08 9.48
CA ILE A 219 1.01 -25.26 8.59
C ILE A 219 2.31 -25.36 7.76
N SER A 220 2.94 -24.22 7.43
CA SER A 220 4.28 -24.20 6.80
C SER A 220 5.44 -24.19 7.79
N SER A 221 5.23 -23.79 9.05
CA SER A 221 6.27 -23.65 10.07
C SER A 221 6.37 -24.79 11.08
N VAL A 222 5.45 -25.75 11.10
CA VAL A 222 5.53 -26.92 12.01
C VAL A 222 6.73 -27.82 11.68
N SER A 223 7.26 -27.80 10.45
CA SER A 223 8.58 -28.41 10.14
C SER A 223 9.79 -27.55 10.51
N CYS A 224 9.61 -26.27 10.86
CA CYS A 224 10.71 -25.33 11.12
C CYS A 224 10.98 -25.10 12.62
N CYS A 225 10.10 -25.58 13.53
CA CYS A 225 10.24 -25.38 14.98
C CYS A 225 11.38 -26.19 15.65
N ARG A 226 12.23 -26.92 14.89
CA ARG A 226 13.40 -27.63 15.45
C ARG A 226 14.75 -26.94 15.24
N SER A 227 14.82 -25.83 14.49
CA SER A 227 16.06 -25.07 14.33
C SER A 227 15.91 -23.66 14.92
N GLY A 228 16.57 -23.45 16.05
CA GLY A 228 16.50 -22.25 16.89
C GLY A 228 17.08 -20.98 16.27
N TRP A 229 16.43 -20.44 15.24
CA TRP A 229 16.78 -19.14 14.65
C TRP A 229 15.81 -18.06 15.13
N ARG A 230 16.17 -17.43 16.25
CA ARG A 230 15.60 -16.15 16.71
C ARG A 230 15.98 -15.06 15.70
N PHE A 231 15.09 -14.78 14.75
CA PHE A 231 15.22 -13.61 13.88
C PHE A 231 14.81 -12.35 14.65
N ARG A 232 15.80 -11.55 15.09
CA ARG A 232 15.62 -10.15 15.49
C ARG A 232 15.36 -9.30 14.23
N PRO A 233 14.31 -8.46 14.17
CA PRO A 233 14.16 -7.50 13.10
C PRO A 233 15.21 -6.39 13.23
N ALA A 234 16.07 -6.25 12.22
CA ALA A 234 16.94 -5.11 12.05
C ALA A 234 16.08 -3.87 11.73
N GLY A 235 16.14 -2.84 12.57
CA GLY A 235 15.50 -1.55 12.30
C GLY A 235 14.75 -0.86 13.45
N ALA A 236 14.79 -1.37 14.68
CA ALA A 236 14.29 -0.63 15.84
C ALA A 236 15.37 0.35 16.35
N ARG A 237 15.38 1.59 15.83
CA ARG A 237 16.02 2.70 16.57
C ARG A 237 15.15 2.99 17.78
N ARG A 238 15.79 2.95 18.95
CA ARG A 238 15.22 3.21 20.28
C ARG A 238 14.54 4.57 20.31
N CYS A 239 13.25 4.61 20.61
CA CYS A 239 12.71 5.72 21.39
C CYS A 239 13.19 5.49 22.82
N LEU A 240 14.08 6.35 23.32
CA LEU A 240 14.33 6.49 24.75
C LEU A 240 13.25 7.41 25.34
N PRO A 241 12.80 7.15 26.57
CA PRO A 241 11.80 7.98 27.25
C PRO A 241 12.50 9.14 27.95
N HIS A 242 12.01 10.36 27.73
CA HIS A 242 11.67 11.40 28.70
C HIS A 242 11.36 12.71 27.95
#